data_AF-A0A4Y7PMT4-F1
#
_entry.id   AF-A0A4Y7PMT4-F1
#
_cell.length_a   1.000
_cell.length_b   1.000
_cell.length_c   1.000
_cell.angle_alpha   90.00
_cell.angle_beta   90.00
_cell.angle_gamma   90.00
#
_symmetry.space_group_name_H-M   'P 1'
#
loop_
_entity.id
_entity.type
_entity.pdbx_description
1 polymer ?
#
loop_
_entity_poly.entity_id
_entity_poly.type
_entity_poly.pdbx_seq_one_letter_code
_entity_poly.pdbx_strand_id
1 'polypeptide(L)'
;MSSTINNSEQTPVTGILVTPFTSKTWLMKSSASIEQAVACLQFNVAKLASDTFALSPVLKPVEMQSKYYPALDPTKAVGDTSGLTALVSPSELQNLRIKQFFEGLKSSDKGEQMTQSAAIDDQLKPLLAAIQDLQAKLKDVNARADAQEERADAQEERADALEAKADAMKAQLDKEKAERQDEIAAIRRLTLLITPLHLRVLLDMAQQKILEHLKADSWEDFRAEKNLSQLVEDVFEKLSGHCHLSREAILFLCSYNDVRKAGNKAAHTAKQEEIRNAVLTKPLERGERRHLEQIFEFTFGETV
;
A
#
# COMPACT_ATOMS: atom_id res chain seq x y z
N MET A 1 -34.66 -17.36 43.72
CA MET A 1 -34.05 -17.40 42.36
C MET A 1 -33.69 -15.97 42.02
N SER A 2 -32.43 -15.60 42.25
CA SER A 2 -31.90 -14.25 42.09
C SER A 2 -31.22 -14.14 40.73
N SER A 3 -31.64 -13.17 39.92
CA SER A 3 -31.00 -12.83 38.65
C SER A 3 -30.50 -11.40 38.73
N THR A 4 -29.20 -11.28 38.95
CA THR A 4 -28.45 -10.01 38.92
C THR A 4 -28.11 -9.70 37.46
N ILE A 5 -28.66 -8.62 36.91
CA ILE A 5 -28.29 -8.09 35.59
C ILE A 5 -27.25 -7.00 35.83
N ASN A 6 -26.00 -7.28 35.46
CA ASN A 6 -24.92 -6.30 35.41
C ASN A 6 -25.00 -5.52 34.08
N ASN A 7 -25.38 -4.25 34.15
CA ASN A 7 -25.17 -3.28 33.07
C ASN A 7 -23.82 -2.59 33.30
N SER A 8 -22.83 -2.91 32.48
CA SER A 8 -21.60 -2.13 32.38
C SER A 8 -21.74 -1.12 31.24
N GLU A 9 -21.94 0.15 31.60
CA GLU A 9 -21.83 1.28 30.68
C GLU A 9 -20.37 1.42 30.23
N GLN A 10 -20.11 1.25 28.94
CA GLN A 10 -18.86 1.66 28.30
C GLN A 10 -19.08 3.05 27.67
N THR A 11 -18.36 4.04 28.18
CA THR A 11 -18.24 5.36 27.56
C THR A 11 -17.17 5.33 26.47
N PRO A 12 -17.40 5.92 25.28
CA PRO A 12 -16.36 6.06 24.27
C PRO A 12 -15.47 7.26 24.62
N VAL A 13 -14.24 6.99 25.07
CA VAL A 13 -13.16 7.99 25.17
C VAL A 13 -12.66 8.27 23.75
N THR A 14 -13.07 9.40 23.18
CA THR A 14 -12.57 9.88 21.88
C THR A 14 -11.66 11.07 22.14
N GLY A 15 -10.35 10.86 22.01
CA GLY A 15 -9.34 11.91 22.17
C GLY A 15 -7.94 11.38 21.92
N ILE A 16 -7.56 11.18 20.66
CA ILE A 16 -6.17 10.98 20.29
C ILE A 16 -5.51 12.36 20.19
N LEU A 17 -4.73 12.69 21.22
CA LEU A 17 -3.86 13.86 21.22
C LEU A 17 -2.67 13.57 20.30
N VAL A 18 -2.71 14.05 19.05
CA VAL A 18 -1.55 13.98 18.15
C VAL A 18 -0.55 15.05 18.58
N THR A 19 0.51 14.65 19.27
CA THR A 19 1.67 15.52 19.50
C THR A 19 2.52 15.57 18.23
N PRO A 20 2.91 16.76 17.74
CA PRO A 20 3.79 16.87 16.58
C PRO A 20 5.19 16.33 16.94
N PHE A 21 5.63 15.32 16.19
CA PHE A 21 6.95 14.73 16.32
C PHE A 21 8.02 15.75 15.89
N THR A 22 8.71 16.35 16.86
CA THR A 22 9.86 17.20 16.60
C THR A 22 11.10 16.32 16.43
N SER A 23 11.46 16.03 15.17
CA SER A 23 12.62 15.21 14.78
C SER A 23 14.00 15.76 15.19
N LYS A 24 14.04 16.89 15.92
CA LYS A 24 15.28 17.62 16.23
C LYS A 24 16.10 17.05 17.40
N THR A 25 15.55 16.19 18.25
CA THR A 25 16.27 15.70 19.43
C THR A 25 17.04 14.39 19.22
N TRP A 26 16.77 13.64 18.15
CA TRP A 26 17.36 12.30 17.98
C TRP A 26 18.68 12.29 17.19
N LEU A 27 18.92 13.27 16.33
CA LEU A 27 20.12 13.38 15.50
C LEU A 27 21.41 13.75 16.26
N MET A 28 21.36 13.93 17.59
CA MET A 28 22.51 14.37 18.40
C MET A 28 23.15 13.28 19.29
N LYS A 29 22.80 12.00 19.14
CA LYS A 29 23.60 10.90 19.73
C LYS A 29 24.24 10.06 18.63
N SER A 30 25.49 10.41 18.36
CA SER A 30 26.41 9.78 17.42
C SER A 30 26.78 8.35 17.84
N SER A 31 26.32 7.37 17.06
CA SER A 31 26.98 6.06 16.78
C SER A 31 26.07 5.03 16.10
N ALA A 32 24.81 5.37 15.77
CA ALA A 32 23.95 4.43 15.07
C ALA A 32 24.41 4.23 13.62
N SER A 33 24.64 2.97 13.21
CA SER A 33 24.93 2.66 11.81
C SER A 33 23.72 3.00 10.93
N ILE A 34 23.95 3.23 9.64
CA ILE A 34 22.87 3.47 8.67
C ILE A 34 21.86 2.32 8.72
N GLU A 35 22.30 1.09 8.94
CA GLU A 35 21.39 -0.07 9.06
C GLU A 35 20.49 0.02 10.30
N GLN A 36 21.00 0.51 11.44
CA GLN A 36 20.18 0.71 12.64
C GLN A 36 19.13 1.81 12.44
N ALA A 37 19.48 2.88 11.71
CA ALA A 37 18.53 3.93 11.36
C ALA A 37 17.43 3.42 10.43
N VAL A 38 17.79 2.61 9.42
CA VAL A 38 16.84 2.00 8.48
C VAL A 38 15.93 0.98 9.18
N ALA A 39 16.47 0.13 10.05
CA ALA A 39 15.68 -0.84 10.83
C ALA A 39 14.68 -0.15 11.76
N CYS A 40 15.08 0.94 12.44
CA CYS A 40 14.18 1.74 13.27
C CYS A 40 13.07 2.41 12.45
N LEU A 41 13.40 2.95 11.26
CA LEU A 41 12.42 3.54 10.35
C LEU A 41 11.40 2.49 9.88
N GLN A 42 11.86 1.32 9.45
CA GLN A 42 10.99 0.22 9.03
C GLN A 42 10.08 -0.26 10.16
N PHE A 43 10.59 -0.39 11.38
CA PHE A 43 9.79 -0.76 12.55
C PHE A 43 8.71 0.29 12.87
N ASN A 44 9.05 1.58 12.82
CA ASN A 44 8.09 2.66 13.10
C ASN A 44 7.02 2.78 12.03
N VAL A 45 7.36 2.58 10.75
CA VAL A 45 6.39 2.55 9.65
C VAL A 45 5.45 1.35 9.78
N ALA A 46 5.99 0.17 10.09
CA ALA A 46 5.18 -1.03 10.30
C ALA A 46 4.24 -0.89 11.51
N LYS A 47 4.71 -0.29 12.60
CA LYS A 47 3.90 0.00 13.79
C LYS A 47 2.78 1.00 13.49
N LEU A 48 3.10 2.10 12.80
CA LEU A 48 2.10 3.10 12.41
C LEU A 48 1.03 2.50 11.48
N ALA A 49 1.43 1.64 10.55
CA ALA A 49 0.50 0.92 9.69
C ALA A 49 -0.38 -0.06 10.49
N SER A 50 0.21 -0.83 11.41
CA SER A 50 -0.54 -1.74 12.29
C SER A 50 -1.60 -1.00 13.12
N ASP A 51 -1.23 0.13 13.71
CA ASP A 51 -2.10 0.96 14.53
C ASP A 51 -3.21 1.64 13.68
N THR A 52 -2.88 2.06 12.46
CA THR A 52 -3.85 2.71 11.54
C THR A 52 -4.87 1.72 10.97
N PHE A 53 -4.45 0.48 10.70
CA PHE A 53 -5.30 -0.54 10.06
C PHE A 53 -5.90 -1.55 11.05
N ALA A 54 -5.72 -1.36 12.36
CA ALA A 54 -6.19 -2.26 13.41
C ALA A 54 -5.78 -3.73 13.17
N LEU A 55 -4.60 -3.94 12.57
CA LEU A 55 -4.06 -5.27 12.32
C LEU A 55 -3.64 -5.86 13.68
N SER A 56 -4.14 -7.06 14.00
CA SER A 56 -3.74 -7.75 15.24
C SER A 56 -2.22 -7.93 15.29
N PRO A 57 -1.56 -7.71 16.43
CA PRO A 57 -0.11 -7.65 16.52
C PRO A 57 0.47 -9.06 16.44
N VAL A 58 0.79 -9.51 15.23
CA VAL A 58 1.57 -10.73 14.99
C VAL A 58 2.75 -10.40 14.08
N LEU A 59 3.59 -9.45 14.51
CA LEU A 59 4.92 -9.32 13.96
C LEU A 59 5.90 -9.35 15.14
N LYS A 60 6.40 -10.56 15.43
CA LYS A 60 7.63 -10.70 16.22
C LYS A 60 8.76 -10.01 15.44
N PRO A 61 9.66 -9.26 16.09
CA PRO A 61 10.82 -8.72 15.42
C PRO A 61 11.56 -9.85 14.70
N VAL A 62 11.68 -9.72 13.39
CA VAL A 62 12.45 -10.65 12.58
C VAL A 62 13.91 -10.37 12.89
N GLU A 63 14.52 -11.23 13.72
CA GLU A 63 15.98 -11.32 13.78
C GLU A 63 16.45 -11.79 12.39
N MET A 64 16.84 -10.84 11.55
CA MET A 64 17.61 -11.17 10.37
C MET A 64 18.97 -11.69 10.84
N GLN A 65 19.17 -13.01 10.76
CA GLN A 65 20.51 -13.58 10.82
C GLN A 65 21.28 -13.01 9.63
N SER A 66 22.11 -12.00 9.88
CA SER A 66 23.08 -11.50 8.92
C SER A 66 24.14 -12.58 8.70
N LYS A 67 23.84 -13.55 7.83
CA LYS A 67 24.87 -14.28 7.13
C LYS A 67 25.54 -13.29 6.18
N TYR A 68 26.54 -12.61 6.73
CA TYR A 68 27.48 -11.77 6.00
C TYR A 68 28.11 -12.65 4.92
N TYR A 69 27.66 -12.51 3.68
CA TYR A 69 28.43 -13.01 2.54
C TYR A 69 29.55 -11.99 2.33
N PRO A 70 30.82 -12.35 2.59
CA PRO A 70 31.90 -11.44 2.28
C PRO A 70 31.84 -11.12 0.79
N ALA A 71 31.87 -9.83 0.47
CA ALA A 71 31.95 -9.36 -0.90
C ALA A 71 33.10 -10.11 -1.58
N LEU A 72 32.77 -10.94 -2.56
CA LEU A 72 33.75 -11.53 -3.45
C LEU A 72 34.41 -10.38 -4.19
N ASP A 73 35.62 -10.05 -3.78
CA ASP A 73 36.49 -9.08 -4.43
C ASP A 73 36.72 -9.53 -5.89
N PRO A 74 36.15 -8.84 -6.88
CA PRO A 74 36.26 -9.24 -8.28
C PRO A 74 37.71 -9.15 -8.80
N THR A 75 38.64 -8.55 -8.04
CA THR A 75 40.06 -8.45 -8.43
C THR A 75 40.89 -9.68 -8.04
N LYS A 76 40.36 -10.61 -7.24
CA LYS A 76 41.05 -11.86 -6.87
C LYS A 76 40.68 -13.08 -7.72
N ALA A 77 39.79 -12.92 -8.71
CA ALA A 77 39.38 -13.98 -9.63
C ALA A 77 40.18 -13.99 -10.96
N VAL A 78 41.22 -13.17 -11.08
CA VAL A 78 42.15 -13.22 -12.22
C VAL A 78 43.42 -13.93 -11.75
N GLY A 79 43.37 -15.26 -11.80
CA GLY A 79 44.54 -16.10 -11.66
C GLY A 79 45.55 -15.77 -12.76
N ASP A 80 46.77 -15.53 -12.32
CA ASP A 80 47.98 -15.29 -13.09
C ASP A 80 48.12 -16.31 -14.25
N THR A 81 48.00 -15.83 -15.50
CA THR A 81 48.22 -16.65 -16.72
C THR A 81 49.67 -16.56 -17.23
N SER A 82 50.57 -16.01 -16.41
CA SER A 82 52.00 -15.85 -16.69
C SER A 82 52.79 -17.14 -16.49
N GLY A 83 52.43 -18.20 -17.21
CA GLY A 83 53.03 -19.52 -17.01
C GLY A 83 52.85 -20.47 -18.19
N LEU A 84 52.84 -19.97 -19.42
CA LEU A 84 52.89 -20.77 -20.65
C LEU A 84 54.29 -21.38 -20.82
N THR A 85 54.58 -22.40 -20.03
CA THR A 85 55.51 -23.45 -20.46
C THR A 85 54.74 -24.36 -21.39
N ALA A 86 55.32 -24.64 -22.56
CA ALA A 86 54.78 -25.54 -23.56
C ALA A 86 54.61 -26.96 -22.97
N LEU A 87 53.48 -27.19 -22.30
CA LEU A 87 52.97 -28.51 -21.99
C LEU A 87 52.60 -29.14 -23.33
N VAL A 88 53.47 -30.02 -23.81
CA VAL A 88 53.15 -31.04 -24.81
C VAL A 88 51.76 -31.55 -24.48
N SER A 89 50.81 -31.42 -25.41
CA SER A 89 49.44 -31.74 -25.10
C SER A 89 49.38 -33.22 -24.65
N PRO A 90 48.51 -33.58 -23.69
CA PRO A 90 48.34 -34.97 -23.30
C PRO A 90 48.10 -35.91 -24.50
N SER A 91 47.52 -35.39 -25.59
CA SER A 91 47.36 -36.09 -26.87
C SER A 91 48.67 -36.32 -27.63
N GLU A 92 49.63 -35.40 -27.60
CA GLU A 92 50.95 -35.57 -28.25
C GLU A 92 51.83 -36.61 -27.54
N LEU A 93 51.82 -36.64 -26.20
CA LEU A 93 52.50 -37.68 -25.41
C LEU A 93 51.88 -39.07 -25.61
N GLN A 94 50.56 -39.16 -25.73
CA GLN A 94 49.88 -40.41 -26.08
C GLN A 94 50.24 -40.87 -27.49
N ASN A 95 50.26 -39.96 -28.48
CA ASN A 95 50.63 -40.29 -29.85
C ASN A 95 52.07 -40.77 -30.00
N LEU A 96 53.02 -40.21 -29.23
CA LEU A 96 54.41 -40.66 -29.20
C LEU A 96 54.54 -42.08 -28.62
N ARG A 97 53.78 -42.36 -27.55
CA ARG A 97 53.77 -43.66 -26.87
C ARG A 97 53.14 -44.75 -27.74
N ILE A 98 52.07 -44.40 -28.47
CA ILE A 98 51.43 -45.29 -29.46
C ILE A 98 52.40 -45.58 -30.62
N LYS A 99 53.11 -44.57 -31.14
CA LYS A 99 54.13 -44.78 -32.19
C LYS A 99 55.27 -45.71 -31.74
N GLN A 100 55.84 -45.48 -30.56
CA GLN A 100 56.91 -46.33 -30.02
C GLN A 100 56.45 -47.78 -29.79
N PHE A 101 55.20 -47.98 -29.38
CA PHE A 101 54.60 -49.31 -29.24
C PHE A 101 54.48 -50.04 -30.59
N PHE A 102 54.00 -49.35 -31.64
CA PHE A 102 53.88 -49.94 -32.99
C PHE A 102 55.22 -50.19 -33.69
N GLU A 103 56.25 -49.40 -33.41
CA GLU A 103 57.60 -49.64 -33.93
C GLU A 103 58.25 -50.89 -33.29
N GLY A 104 58.02 -51.14 -32.01
CA GLY A 104 58.50 -52.35 -31.33
C GLY A 104 57.88 -53.67 -31.85
N LEU A 105 56.65 -53.60 -32.39
CA LEU A 105 55.96 -54.76 -32.97
C LEU A 105 56.54 -55.22 -34.33
N LYS A 106 57.27 -54.35 -35.05
CA LYS A 106 57.81 -54.68 -36.38
C LYS A 106 59.09 -55.53 -36.36
N SER A 107 59.74 -55.70 -35.20
CA SER A 107 61.05 -56.36 -35.08
C SER A 107 61.04 -57.74 -34.38
N SER A 108 59.87 -58.25 -33.96
CA SER A 108 59.78 -59.49 -33.15
C SER A 108 59.56 -60.75 -33.99
N ASP A 109 60.23 -61.84 -33.60
CA ASP A 109 60.24 -63.16 -34.24
C ASP A 109 58.86 -63.85 -34.14
N LYS A 110 58.48 -64.61 -35.17
CA LYS A 110 57.09 -65.10 -35.41
C LYS A 110 56.52 -65.98 -34.28
N GLY A 111 57.36 -66.52 -33.40
CA GLY A 111 56.95 -67.32 -32.23
C GLY A 111 56.56 -66.51 -30.99
N GLU A 112 57.17 -65.35 -30.75
CA GLU A 112 56.83 -64.43 -29.64
C GLU A 112 55.63 -63.52 -29.96
N GLN A 113 55.35 -63.32 -31.25
CA GLN A 113 54.18 -62.57 -31.72
C GLN A 113 52.85 -63.20 -31.25
N MET A 114 52.79 -64.52 -31.09
CA MET A 114 51.55 -65.22 -30.71
C MET A 114 51.20 -65.06 -29.23
N THR A 115 52.20 -65.02 -28.34
CA THR A 115 52.00 -64.77 -26.90
C THR A 115 51.80 -63.28 -26.60
N GLN A 116 52.45 -62.38 -27.34
CA GLN A 116 52.20 -60.94 -27.26
C GLN A 116 50.79 -60.57 -27.74
N SER A 117 50.28 -61.23 -28.79
CA SER A 117 48.90 -61.03 -29.27
C SER A 117 47.86 -61.34 -28.19
N ALA A 118 48.02 -62.46 -27.47
CA ALA A 118 47.10 -62.83 -26.39
C ALA A 118 47.15 -61.85 -25.21
N ALA A 119 48.35 -61.37 -24.86
CA ALA A 119 48.51 -60.35 -23.81
C ALA A 119 47.89 -59.00 -24.20
N ILE A 120 47.98 -58.61 -25.47
CA ILE A 120 47.32 -57.40 -26.00
C ILE A 120 45.80 -57.54 -25.96
N ASP A 121 45.25 -58.68 -26.35
CA ASP A 121 43.80 -58.92 -26.30
C ASP A 121 43.26 -58.84 -24.87
N ASP A 122 44.00 -59.37 -23.89
CA ASP A 122 43.63 -59.27 -22.48
C ASP A 122 43.75 -57.84 -21.93
N GLN A 123 44.64 -57.00 -22.48
CA GLN A 123 44.70 -55.57 -22.17
C GLN A 123 43.61 -54.75 -22.88
N LEU A 124 43.15 -55.15 -24.07
CA LEU A 124 42.12 -54.46 -24.84
C LEU A 124 40.71 -54.67 -24.27
N LYS A 125 40.41 -55.87 -23.74
CA LYS A 125 39.10 -56.17 -23.12
C LYS A 125 38.68 -55.16 -22.03
N PRO A 126 39.49 -54.83 -21.01
CA PRO A 126 39.09 -53.87 -19.97
C PRO A 126 38.95 -52.45 -20.53
N LEU A 127 39.72 -52.07 -21.55
CA LEU A 127 39.58 -50.77 -22.22
C LEU A 127 38.27 -50.67 -22.99
N LEU A 128 37.89 -51.71 -23.73
CA LEU A 128 36.60 -51.79 -24.42
C LEU A 128 35.43 -51.69 -23.44
N ALA A 129 35.50 -52.41 -22.31
CA ALA A 129 34.50 -52.31 -21.25
C ALA A 129 34.43 -50.91 -20.64
N ALA A 130 35.58 -50.26 -20.39
CA ALA A 130 35.63 -48.89 -19.87
C ALA A 130 35.05 -47.87 -20.88
N ILE A 131 35.32 -48.03 -22.18
CA ILE A 131 34.73 -47.19 -23.23
C ILE A 131 33.21 -47.35 -23.24
N GLN A 132 32.69 -48.57 -23.15
CA GLN A 132 31.24 -48.81 -23.10
C GLN A 132 30.58 -48.20 -21.86
N ASP A 133 31.22 -48.33 -20.68
CA ASP A 133 30.76 -47.69 -19.44
C ASP A 133 30.77 -46.15 -19.56
N LEU A 134 31.82 -45.57 -20.13
CA LEU A 134 31.90 -44.12 -20.38
C LEU A 134 30.83 -43.66 -21.37
N GLN A 135 30.56 -44.42 -22.44
CA GLN A 135 29.47 -44.13 -23.37
C GLN A 135 28.10 -44.16 -22.69
N ALA A 136 27.87 -45.13 -21.79
CA ALA A 136 26.63 -45.23 -21.02
C ALA A 136 26.48 -44.04 -20.05
N LYS A 137 27.55 -43.67 -19.33
CA LYS A 137 27.58 -42.49 -18.45
C LYS A 137 27.36 -41.19 -19.21
N LEU A 138 27.97 -41.03 -20.39
CA LEU A 138 27.78 -39.86 -21.23
C LEU A 138 26.33 -39.72 -21.68
N LYS A 139 25.69 -40.84 -22.05
CA LYS A 139 24.26 -40.86 -22.40
C LYS A 139 23.37 -40.45 -21.21
N ASP A 140 23.67 -40.92 -20.01
CA ASP A 140 22.95 -40.54 -18.78
C ASP A 140 23.15 -39.06 -18.44
N VAL A 141 24.38 -38.55 -18.56
CA VAL A 141 24.67 -37.12 -18.34
C VAL A 141 23.92 -36.24 -19.35
N ASN A 142 23.90 -36.60 -20.64
CA ASN A 142 23.15 -35.85 -21.65
C ASN A 142 21.65 -35.85 -21.33
N ALA A 143 21.07 -37.00 -20.98
CA ALA A 143 19.66 -37.06 -20.60
C ALA A 143 19.32 -36.21 -19.36
N ARG A 144 20.24 -36.09 -18.39
CA ARG A 144 20.07 -35.20 -17.23
C ARG A 144 20.21 -33.74 -17.60
N ALA A 145 21.09 -33.40 -18.54
CA ALA A 145 21.25 -32.05 -19.06
C ALA A 145 19.98 -31.60 -19.79
N ASP A 146 19.44 -32.44 -20.68
CA ASP A 146 18.19 -32.18 -21.40
C ASP A 146 17.03 -31.96 -20.40
N ALA A 147 16.89 -32.83 -19.39
CA ALA A 147 15.88 -32.69 -18.35
C ALA A 147 16.09 -31.45 -17.44
N GLN A 148 17.30 -30.91 -17.36
CA GLN A 148 17.59 -29.69 -16.62
C GLN A 148 17.25 -28.45 -17.45
N GLU A 149 17.49 -28.48 -18.76
CA GLU A 149 17.10 -27.44 -19.71
C GLU A 149 15.58 -27.28 -19.73
N GLU A 150 14.82 -28.37 -19.89
CA GLU A 150 13.35 -28.33 -19.84
C GLU A 150 12.80 -27.75 -18.52
N ARG A 151 13.49 -28.02 -17.39
CA ARG A 151 13.12 -27.44 -16.09
C ARG A 151 13.44 -25.96 -15.99
N ALA A 152 14.51 -25.50 -16.63
CA ALA A 152 14.88 -24.10 -16.67
C ALA A 152 13.85 -23.31 -17.49
N ASP A 153 13.49 -23.82 -18.67
CA ASP A 153 12.46 -23.22 -19.53
C ASP A 153 11.12 -23.13 -18.79
N ALA A 154 10.69 -24.21 -18.13
CA ALA A 154 9.46 -24.21 -17.34
C ALA A 154 9.52 -23.27 -16.10
N GLN A 155 10.71 -22.94 -15.59
CA GLN A 155 10.88 -21.96 -14.53
C GLN A 155 10.83 -20.53 -15.08
N GLU A 156 11.41 -20.28 -16.25
CA GLU A 156 11.36 -19.00 -16.95
C GLU A 156 9.91 -18.64 -17.28
N GLU A 157 9.14 -19.55 -17.89
CA GLU A 157 7.71 -19.34 -18.17
C GLU A 157 6.89 -19.01 -16.91
N ARG A 158 7.22 -19.65 -15.78
CA ARG A 158 6.56 -19.36 -14.50
C ARG A 158 6.95 -18.00 -13.95
N ALA A 159 8.21 -17.58 -14.12
CA ALA A 159 8.68 -16.26 -13.70
C ALA A 159 7.96 -15.17 -14.50
N ASP A 160 7.87 -15.33 -15.82
CA ASP A 160 7.16 -14.41 -16.71
C ASP A 160 5.67 -14.29 -16.34
N ALA A 161 5.02 -15.43 -16.08
CA ALA A 161 3.62 -15.44 -15.66
C ALA A 161 3.39 -14.74 -14.31
N LEU A 162 4.34 -14.87 -13.38
CA LEU A 162 4.28 -14.18 -12.08
C LEU A 162 4.53 -12.68 -12.21
N GLU A 163 5.47 -12.26 -13.07
CA GLU A 163 5.74 -10.85 -13.35
C GLU A 163 4.52 -10.18 -13.98
N ALA A 164 3.92 -10.80 -15.02
CA ALA A 164 2.70 -10.29 -15.64
C ALA A 164 1.54 -10.17 -14.63
N LYS A 165 1.41 -11.12 -13.70
CA LYS A 165 0.40 -11.05 -12.63
C LYS A 165 0.68 -9.92 -11.65
N ALA A 166 1.94 -9.70 -11.28
CA ALA A 166 2.34 -8.61 -10.39
C ALA A 166 2.06 -7.24 -11.02
N ASP A 167 2.34 -7.08 -12.31
CA ASP A 167 2.03 -5.86 -13.06
C ASP A 167 0.52 -5.60 -13.16
N ALA A 168 -0.27 -6.64 -13.42
CA ALA A 168 -1.72 -6.54 -13.43
C ALA A 168 -2.29 -6.12 -12.07
N MET A 169 -1.79 -6.69 -10.96
CA MET A 169 -2.20 -6.28 -9.61
C MET A 169 -1.79 -4.84 -9.29
N LYS A 170 -0.60 -4.42 -9.71
CA LYS A 170 -0.12 -3.04 -9.52
C LYS A 170 -1.01 -2.04 -10.26
N ALA A 171 -1.37 -2.34 -11.50
CA ALA A 171 -2.28 -1.50 -12.29
C ALA A 171 -3.68 -1.40 -11.65
N GLN A 172 -4.22 -2.50 -11.12
CA GLN A 172 -5.48 -2.50 -10.38
C GLN A 172 -5.39 -1.64 -9.11
N LEU A 173 -4.32 -1.80 -8.34
CA LEU A 173 -4.09 -1.02 -7.12
C LEU A 173 -3.99 0.49 -7.41
N ASP A 174 -3.30 0.86 -8.47
CA ASP A 174 -3.15 2.27 -8.86
C ASP A 174 -4.48 2.86 -9.33
N LYS A 175 -5.30 2.09 -10.06
CA LYS A 175 -6.66 2.48 -10.43
C LYS A 175 -7.54 2.71 -9.20
N GLU A 176 -7.58 1.76 -8.26
CA GLU A 176 -8.37 1.89 -7.03
C GLU A 176 -7.92 3.07 -6.17
N LYS A 177 -6.61 3.36 -6.12
CA LYS A 177 -6.09 4.53 -5.41
C LYS A 177 -6.58 5.82 -6.04
N ALA A 178 -6.61 5.91 -7.38
CA ALA A 178 -7.12 7.08 -8.08
C ALA A 178 -8.61 7.29 -7.81
N GLU A 179 -9.43 6.24 -7.96
CA GLU A 179 -10.88 6.28 -7.67
C GLU A 179 -11.14 6.71 -6.22
N ARG A 180 -10.42 6.14 -5.24
CA ARG A 180 -10.53 6.53 -3.83
C ARG A 180 -10.12 7.98 -3.58
N GLN A 181 -9.11 8.50 -4.27
CA GLN A 181 -8.71 9.90 -4.15
C GLN A 181 -9.79 10.84 -4.67
N ASP A 182 -10.45 10.48 -5.77
CA ASP A 182 -11.57 11.24 -6.34
C ASP A 182 -12.77 11.24 -5.40
N GLU A 183 -13.11 10.10 -4.80
CA GLU A 183 -14.17 9.99 -3.79
C GLU A 183 -13.87 10.84 -2.54
N ILE A 184 -12.65 10.79 -2.01
CA ILE A 184 -12.23 11.62 -0.88
C ILE A 184 -12.32 13.10 -1.23
N ALA A 185 -11.93 13.49 -2.44
CA ALA A 185 -12.05 14.86 -2.91
C ALA A 185 -13.52 15.29 -3.00
N ALA A 186 -14.42 14.43 -3.49
CA ALA A 186 -15.85 14.69 -3.54
C ALA A 186 -16.45 14.87 -2.14
N ILE A 187 -16.13 13.99 -1.19
CA ILE A 187 -16.60 14.10 0.21
C ILE A 187 -16.11 15.41 0.85
N ARG A 188 -14.85 15.79 0.63
CA ARG A 188 -14.30 17.06 1.14
C ARG A 188 -15.06 18.26 0.59
N ARG A 189 -15.39 18.27 -0.70
CA ARG A 189 -16.22 19.34 -1.31
C ARG A 189 -17.60 19.40 -0.67
N LEU A 190 -18.26 18.25 -0.50
CA LEU A 190 -19.57 18.18 0.14
C LEU A 190 -19.53 18.65 1.60
N THR A 191 -18.48 18.31 2.35
CA THR A 191 -18.30 18.77 3.73
C THR A 191 -18.16 20.29 3.81
N LEU A 192 -17.43 20.90 2.86
CA LEU A 192 -17.29 22.36 2.78
C LEU A 192 -18.62 23.07 2.45
N LEU A 193 -19.53 22.42 1.72
CA LEU A 193 -20.85 22.96 1.42
C LEU A 193 -21.84 22.78 2.58
N ILE A 194 -21.83 21.61 3.23
CA ILE A 194 -22.80 21.25 4.27
C ILE A 194 -22.49 21.93 5.61
N THR A 195 -21.21 22.04 6.00
CA THR A 195 -20.83 22.62 7.29
C THR A 195 -21.43 24.02 7.53
N PRO A 196 -21.32 25.00 6.61
CA PRO A 196 -21.92 26.31 6.83
C PRO A 196 -23.45 26.27 6.92
N LEU A 197 -24.11 25.31 6.24
CA LEU A 197 -25.56 25.12 6.35
C LEU A 197 -25.95 24.58 7.74
N HIS A 198 -25.25 23.57 8.25
CA HIS A 198 -25.48 23.05 9.61
C HIS A 198 -25.26 24.11 10.68
N LEU A 199 -24.19 24.91 10.55
CA LEU A 199 -23.94 26.01 11.48
C LEU A 199 -25.01 27.10 11.39
N ARG A 200 -25.52 27.40 10.19
CA ARG A 200 -26.66 28.32 10.01
C ARG A 200 -27.91 27.82 10.73
N VAL A 201 -28.27 26.55 10.50
CA VAL A 201 -29.42 25.89 11.14
C VAL A 201 -29.29 25.91 12.66
N LEU A 202 -28.10 25.66 13.21
CA LEU A 202 -27.86 25.75 14.65
C LEU A 202 -28.18 27.15 15.20
N LEU A 203 -27.75 28.21 14.51
CA LEU A 203 -28.06 29.58 14.91
C LEU A 203 -29.56 29.90 14.79
N ASP A 204 -30.25 29.38 13.78
CA ASP A 204 -31.69 29.59 13.60
C ASP A 204 -32.50 28.82 14.65
N MET A 205 -32.10 27.58 14.98
CA MET A 205 -32.70 26.82 16.08
C MET A 205 -32.49 27.50 17.44
N ALA A 206 -31.30 28.10 17.67
CA ALA A 206 -31.05 28.87 18.87
C ALA A 206 -31.95 30.12 18.94
N GLN A 207 -32.13 30.85 17.83
CA GLN A 207 -33.06 31.98 17.77
C GLN A 207 -34.51 31.54 18.02
N GLN A 208 -34.95 30.43 17.42
CA GLN A 208 -36.29 29.90 17.62
C GLN A 208 -36.55 29.57 19.09
N LYS A 209 -35.61 28.90 19.77
CA LYS A 209 -35.73 28.62 21.20
C LYS A 209 -35.81 29.89 22.04
N ILE A 210 -35.07 30.94 21.66
CA ILE A 210 -35.17 32.24 22.33
C ILE A 210 -36.58 32.82 22.12
N LEU A 211 -37.11 32.82 20.89
CA LEU A 211 -38.47 33.32 20.61
C LEU A 211 -39.55 32.58 21.43
N GLU A 212 -39.44 31.26 21.55
CA GLU A 212 -40.35 30.44 22.37
C GLU A 212 -40.34 30.89 23.84
N HIS A 213 -39.16 31.16 24.41
CA HIS A 213 -39.04 31.67 25.79
C HIS A 213 -39.58 33.09 25.93
N LEU A 214 -39.38 33.92 24.91
CA LEU A 214 -39.82 35.32 24.90
C LEU A 214 -41.30 35.48 24.53
N LYS A 215 -41.96 34.41 24.09
CA LYS A 215 -43.33 34.40 23.55
C LYS A 215 -43.50 35.41 22.42
N ALA A 216 -42.52 35.48 21.52
CA ALA A 216 -42.54 36.31 20.34
C ALA A 216 -42.82 35.46 19.08
N ASP A 217 -43.56 36.02 18.12
CA ASP A 217 -44.01 35.29 16.92
C ASP A 217 -42.89 35.13 15.88
N SER A 218 -42.05 36.14 15.69
CA SER A 218 -40.93 36.11 14.74
C SER A 218 -39.69 36.85 15.24
N TRP A 219 -38.51 36.50 14.71
CA TRP A 219 -37.26 37.16 15.07
C TRP A 219 -37.20 38.58 14.53
N GLU A 220 -37.73 38.79 13.32
CA GLU A 220 -37.83 40.06 12.62
C GLU A 220 -38.68 41.07 13.40
N ASP A 221 -39.85 40.66 13.88
CA ASP A 221 -40.73 41.52 14.68
C ASP A 221 -40.08 41.84 16.03
N PHE A 222 -39.47 40.83 16.68
CA PHE A 222 -38.81 41.01 17.95
C PHE A 222 -37.63 42.01 17.90
N ARG A 223 -36.94 42.10 16.76
CA ARG A 223 -35.79 43.02 16.55
C ARG A 223 -36.16 44.37 15.90
N ALA A 224 -37.35 44.52 15.32
CA ALA A 224 -37.68 45.64 14.44
C ALA A 224 -37.43 47.02 15.09
N GLU A 225 -37.67 47.12 16.39
CA GLU A 225 -37.60 48.38 17.14
C GLU A 225 -36.31 48.55 17.97
N LYS A 226 -35.37 47.60 17.88
CA LYS A 226 -34.19 47.55 18.77
C LYS A 226 -32.90 47.65 17.97
N ASN A 227 -31.99 48.51 18.43
CA ASN A 227 -30.61 48.42 17.95
C ASN A 227 -29.91 47.17 18.53
N LEU A 228 -28.77 46.79 17.96
CA LEU A 228 -28.09 45.54 18.35
C LEU A 228 -27.75 45.48 19.84
N SER A 229 -27.31 46.59 20.45
CA SER A 229 -26.97 46.64 21.87
C SER A 229 -28.21 46.42 22.74
N GLN A 230 -29.30 47.14 22.44
CA GLN A 230 -30.60 46.99 23.13
C GLN A 230 -31.15 45.57 22.99
N LEU A 231 -31.04 44.98 21.80
CA LEU A 231 -31.49 43.61 21.54
C LEU A 231 -30.71 42.60 22.38
N VAL A 232 -29.38 42.75 22.49
CA VAL A 232 -28.53 41.87 23.30
C VAL A 232 -28.85 41.97 24.78
N GLU A 233 -29.00 43.19 25.32
CA GLU A 233 -29.38 43.39 26.72
C GLU A 233 -30.76 42.81 27.02
N ASP A 234 -31.76 43.09 26.18
CA ASP A 234 -33.13 42.59 26.37
C ASP A 234 -33.19 41.05 26.36
N VAL A 235 -32.44 40.41 25.44
CA VAL A 235 -32.32 38.95 25.41
C VAL A 235 -31.59 38.42 26.63
N PHE A 236 -30.49 39.05 27.04
CA PHE A 236 -29.70 38.61 28.20
C PHE A 236 -30.50 38.70 29.50
N GLU A 237 -31.17 39.83 29.74
CA GLU A 237 -31.99 40.03 30.94
C GLU A 237 -33.13 39.02 31.01
N LYS A 238 -33.86 38.80 29.90
CA LYS A 238 -34.98 37.86 29.86
C LYS A 238 -34.56 36.40 29.97
N LEU A 239 -33.35 36.04 29.51
CA LEU A 239 -32.82 34.67 29.61
C LEU A 239 -32.06 34.38 30.91
N SER A 240 -31.71 35.41 31.70
CA SER A 240 -30.84 35.29 32.89
C SER A 240 -31.29 34.26 33.93
N GLY A 241 -32.58 33.90 33.97
CA GLY A 241 -33.12 32.86 34.85
C GLY A 241 -33.33 31.48 34.22
N HIS A 242 -33.12 31.32 32.90
CA HIS A 242 -33.55 30.14 32.15
C HIS A 242 -32.42 29.44 31.39
N CYS A 243 -31.42 30.19 30.91
CA CYS A 243 -30.27 29.59 30.23
C CYS A 243 -28.97 30.37 30.47
N HIS A 244 -27.84 29.65 30.48
CA HIS A 244 -26.52 30.23 30.64
C HIS A 244 -25.88 30.51 29.28
N LEU A 245 -26.38 31.53 28.58
CA LEU A 245 -25.69 32.08 27.40
C LEU A 245 -24.85 33.30 27.83
N SER A 246 -23.61 33.36 27.36
CA SER A 246 -22.77 34.54 27.59
C SER A 246 -23.27 35.73 26.74
N ARG A 247 -22.94 36.95 27.16
CA ARG A 247 -23.30 38.17 26.42
C ARG A 247 -22.70 38.17 25.01
N GLU A 248 -21.49 37.63 24.86
CA GLU A 248 -20.80 37.49 23.58
C GLU A 248 -21.51 36.48 22.67
N ALA A 249 -22.00 35.37 23.22
CA ALA A 249 -22.77 34.39 22.47
C ALA A 249 -24.11 34.97 21.99
N ILE A 250 -24.79 35.75 22.84
CA ILE A 250 -26.03 36.45 22.46
C ILE A 250 -25.74 37.52 21.42
N LEU A 251 -24.67 38.31 21.57
CA LEU A 251 -24.23 39.26 20.56
C LEU A 251 -23.94 38.56 19.22
N PHE A 252 -23.26 37.42 19.26
CA PHE A 252 -22.99 36.62 18.06
C PHE A 252 -24.28 36.12 17.40
N LEU A 253 -25.26 35.65 18.18
CA LEU A 253 -26.58 35.20 17.70
C LEU A 253 -27.42 36.34 17.10
N CYS A 254 -27.39 37.52 17.73
CA CYS A 254 -28.18 38.68 17.32
C CYS A 254 -27.57 39.43 16.14
N SER A 255 -26.26 39.31 15.92
CA SER A 255 -25.55 39.98 14.83
C SER A 255 -25.65 39.24 13.49
N TYR A 256 -25.53 39.99 12.39
CA TYR A 256 -25.37 39.42 11.06
C TYR A 256 -23.92 38.98 10.85
N ASN A 257 -23.60 37.78 11.35
CA ASN A 257 -22.25 37.25 11.38
C ASN A 257 -21.85 36.47 10.10
N ASP A 258 -20.58 36.11 10.01
CA ASP A 258 -20.04 35.42 8.84
C ASP A 258 -20.55 33.98 8.67
N VAL A 259 -20.98 33.32 9.75
CA VAL A 259 -21.65 32.01 9.66
C VAL A 259 -22.97 32.15 8.91
N ARG A 260 -23.76 33.20 9.20
CA ARG A 260 -25.01 33.46 8.47
C ARG A 260 -24.75 33.77 7.00
N LYS A 261 -23.76 34.62 6.71
CA LYS A 261 -23.36 34.94 5.33
C LYS A 261 -22.88 33.69 4.57
N ALA A 262 -22.03 32.87 5.19
CA ALA A 262 -21.50 31.66 4.60
C ALA A 262 -22.60 30.61 4.36
N GLY A 263 -23.52 30.44 5.31
CA GLY A 263 -24.69 29.57 5.18
C GLY A 263 -25.62 30.01 4.05
N ASN A 264 -25.96 31.31 4.00
CA ASN A 264 -26.77 31.87 2.90
C ASN A 264 -26.06 31.69 1.55
N LYS A 265 -24.75 31.99 1.50
CA LYS A 265 -23.96 31.75 0.29
C LYS A 265 -24.02 30.28 -0.10
N ALA A 266 -23.74 29.35 0.80
CA ALA A 266 -23.79 27.90 0.53
C ALA A 266 -25.17 27.46 0.01
N ALA A 267 -26.26 27.97 0.58
CA ALA A 267 -27.63 27.70 0.13
C ALA A 267 -27.89 28.20 -1.30
N HIS A 268 -27.28 29.33 -1.69
CA HIS A 268 -27.45 29.95 -3.01
C HIS A 268 -26.35 29.59 -4.03
N THR A 269 -25.34 28.81 -3.67
CA THR A 269 -24.24 28.42 -4.59
C THR A 269 -24.51 27.09 -5.28
N ALA A 270 -25.60 26.39 -4.95
CA ALA A 270 -25.98 25.15 -5.60
C ALA A 270 -26.24 25.38 -7.09
N LYS A 271 -25.60 24.59 -7.95
CA LYS A 271 -25.83 24.68 -9.40
C LYS A 271 -27.17 24.06 -9.76
N GLN A 272 -27.77 24.53 -10.85
CA GLN A 272 -29.04 23.99 -11.35
C GLN A 272 -28.97 22.47 -11.57
N GLU A 273 -27.86 21.95 -12.11
CA GLU A 273 -27.68 20.52 -12.33
C GLU A 273 -27.60 19.73 -11.02
N GLU A 274 -26.97 20.29 -9.99
CA GLU A 274 -26.89 19.68 -8.65
C GLU A 274 -28.28 19.59 -8.01
N ILE A 275 -29.09 20.64 -8.16
CA ILE A 275 -30.48 20.67 -7.67
C ILE A 275 -31.33 19.65 -8.44
N ARG A 276 -31.22 19.61 -9.78
CA ARG A 276 -31.92 18.63 -10.62
C ARG A 276 -31.59 17.19 -10.20
N ASN A 277 -30.30 16.89 -10.04
CA ASN A 277 -29.83 15.59 -9.61
C ASN A 277 -30.34 15.23 -8.21
N ALA A 278 -30.37 16.18 -7.28
CA ALA A 278 -30.90 15.95 -5.94
C ALA A 278 -32.40 15.60 -5.95
N VAL A 279 -33.20 16.26 -6.80
CA VAL A 279 -34.63 15.96 -6.99
C VAL A 279 -34.82 14.53 -7.54
N LEU A 280 -34.02 14.12 -8.52
CA LEU A 280 -34.14 12.82 -9.18
C LEU A 280 -33.65 11.64 -8.33
N THR A 281 -32.50 11.81 -7.66
CA THR A 281 -31.77 10.71 -7.01
C THR A 281 -32.21 10.44 -5.57
N LYS A 282 -32.78 11.44 -4.88
CA LYS A 282 -33.19 11.27 -3.49
C LYS A 282 -34.41 10.32 -3.41
N PRO A 283 -34.37 9.29 -2.54
CA PRO A 283 -35.54 8.48 -2.27
C PRO A 283 -36.58 9.35 -1.55
N LEU A 284 -37.66 9.68 -2.25
CA LEU A 284 -38.76 10.54 -1.79
C LEU A 284 -40.08 9.85 -2.06
N GLU A 285 -41.11 10.19 -1.29
CA GLU A 285 -42.45 9.73 -1.60
C GLU A 285 -42.92 10.34 -2.94
N ARG A 286 -43.78 9.61 -3.67
CA ARG A 286 -44.25 10.05 -5.01
C ARG A 286 -44.86 11.46 -4.99
N GLY A 287 -45.57 11.81 -3.92
CA GLY A 287 -46.17 13.14 -3.75
C GLY A 287 -45.09 14.22 -3.60
N GLU A 288 -44.17 14.04 -2.65
CA GLU A 288 -43.07 14.96 -2.38
C GLU A 288 -42.20 15.20 -3.62
N ARG A 289 -41.85 14.13 -4.36
CA ARG A 289 -41.08 14.24 -5.59
C ARG A 289 -41.76 15.13 -6.62
N ARG A 290 -43.06 14.92 -6.86
CA ARG A 290 -43.84 15.72 -7.81
C ARG A 290 -43.85 17.20 -7.43
N HIS A 291 -43.99 17.51 -6.13
CA HIS A 291 -43.93 18.89 -5.67
C HIS A 291 -42.56 19.53 -5.92
N LEU A 292 -41.47 18.79 -5.68
CA LEU A 292 -40.12 19.29 -5.95
C LEU A 292 -39.84 19.48 -7.45
N GLU A 293 -40.32 18.57 -8.30
CA GLU A 293 -40.24 18.69 -9.76
C GLU A 293 -40.98 19.94 -10.25
N GLN A 294 -42.19 20.19 -9.74
CA GLN A 294 -42.97 21.39 -10.08
C GLN A 294 -42.29 22.69 -9.61
N ILE A 295 -41.71 22.69 -8.41
CA ILE A 295 -40.94 23.83 -7.91
C ILE A 295 -39.70 24.06 -8.78
N PHE A 296 -39.01 22.99 -9.18
CA PHE A 296 -37.85 23.08 -10.07
C PHE A 296 -38.25 23.67 -11.43
N GLU A 297 -39.29 23.13 -12.08
CA GLU A 297 -39.77 23.62 -13.36
C GLU A 297 -40.22 25.07 -13.29
N PHE A 298 -40.92 25.46 -12.22
CA PHE A 298 -41.30 26.85 -11.98
C PHE A 298 -40.07 27.77 -11.82
N THR A 299 -39.03 27.30 -11.12
CA THR A 299 -37.85 28.11 -10.79
C THR A 299 -36.90 28.28 -11.98
N PHE A 300 -36.72 27.24 -12.79
CA PHE A 300 -35.73 27.19 -13.86
C PHE A 300 -36.32 27.15 -15.27
N GLY A 301 -37.64 26.97 -15.42
CA GLY A 301 -38.31 26.88 -16.72
C GLY A 301 -38.02 25.58 -17.48
N GLU A 302 -37.52 24.54 -16.80
CA GLU A 302 -37.14 23.25 -17.37
C GLU A 302 -37.84 22.09 -16.65
N THR A 303 -38.35 21.13 -17.40
CA THR A 303 -38.88 19.87 -16.82
C THR A 303 -37.72 18.99 -16.36
N VAL A 304 -37.78 18.50 -15.11
CA VAL A 304 -36.75 17.64 -14.50
C VAL A 304 -36.53 16.36 -15.29
#